data_AF-A0A944C0M2-F1
#
_entry.id   AF-A0A944C0M2-F1
#
_cell.length_a   1.000
_cell.length_b   1.000
_cell.length_c   1.000
_cell.angle_alpha   90.00
_cell.angle_beta   90.00
_cell.angle_gamma   90.00
#
_symmetry.space_group_name_H-M   'P 1'
#
loop_
_entity.id
_entity.type
_entity.pdbx_description
1 polymer ?
#
loop_
_entity_poly.entity_id
_entity_poly.type
_entity_poly.pdbx_seq_one_letter_code
_entity_poly.pdbx_strand_id
1 'polypeptide(L)'
;MPTTPVHQKVDIFTRSEGAALKGVGILLIATHNLAHCLGATGYDCNEFNFEQESTDALFHFLLHPGQSILIQLSTLLGYCGIYAFLFISAFGLVRKYEQGTTKMPAPHIFVWQHYTKLFKLMFFALISAILAVWLVNSSKLPSISDCVAQALMVTNWLKPPYSHVFPGPYWFFGLMIELY
;
A
#
# COMPACT_ATOMS: atom_id res chain seq x y z
N MET A 1 46.28 20.30 2.03
CA MET A 1 44.82 20.47 1.94
C MET A 1 44.22 19.09 1.72
N PRO A 2 43.37 18.56 2.61
CA PRO A 2 42.67 17.32 2.35
C PRO A 2 41.54 17.61 1.36
N THR A 3 41.62 17.04 0.16
CA THR A 3 40.51 17.03 -0.79
C THR A 3 39.40 16.17 -0.21
N THR A 4 38.31 16.78 0.23
CA THR A 4 37.06 16.06 0.52
C THR A 4 36.68 15.24 -0.72
N PRO A 5 36.43 13.92 -0.59
CA PRO A 5 36.00 13.12 -1.73
C PRO A 5 34.64 13.66 -2.20
N VAL A 6 34.59 14.06 -3.47
CA VAL A 6 33.32 14.37 -4.13
C VAL A 6 32.53 13.06 -4.14
N HIS A 7 31.50 12.95 -3.30
CA HIS A 7 30.57 11.83 -3.37
C HIS A 7 29.99 11.79 -4.79
N GLN A 8 30.47 10.85 -5.59
CA GLN A 8 29.94 10.60 -6.92
C GLN A 8 28.46 10.25 -6.78
N LYS A 9 27.61 11.06 -7.41
CA LYS A 9 26.17 10.87 -7.40
C LYS A 9 25.85 9.61 -8.21
N VAL A 10 25.75 8.46 -7.55
CA VAL A 10 25.31 7.22 -8.18
C VAL A 10 23.81 7.38 -8.47
N ASP A 11 23.47 7.58 -9.74
CA ASP A 11 22.08 7.58 -10.18
C ASP A 11 21.64 6.12 -10.39
N ILE A 12 21.00 5.56 -9.36
CA ILE A 12 20.49 4.18 -9.34
C ILE A 12 19.38 4.00 -10.39
N PHE A 13 18.52 5.01 -10.57
CA PHE A 13 17.58 5.14 -11.68
C PHE A 13 17.07 6.59 -11.80
N THR A 14 16.62 6.98 -12.98
CA THR A 14 16.10 8.32 -13.32
C THR A 14 14.72 8.58 -12.68
N ARG A 15 14.31 9.85 -12.65
CA ARG A 15 12.98 10.24 -12.12
C ARG A 15 11.83 9.59 -12.91
N SER A 16 11.98 9.45 -14.23
CA SER A 16 11.01 8.79 -15.10
C SER A 16 10.91 7.30 -14.83
N GLU A 17 12.04 6.62 -14.67
CA GLU A 17 12.07 5.19 -14.31
C GLU A 17 11.46 4.96 -12.94
N GLY A 18 11.77 5.82 -11.95
CA GLY A 18 11.14 5.75 -10.63
C GLY A 18 9.63 5.96 -10.68
N ALA A 19 9.13 6.88 -11.52
CA ALA A 19 7.70 7.08 -11.71
C ALA A 19 7.03 5.87 -12.40
N ALA A 20 7.70 5.29 -13.41
CA ALA A 20 7.23 4.09 -14.10
C ALA A 20 7.14 2.89 -13.16
N LEU A 21 8.18 2.65 -12.35
CA LEU A 21 8.20 1.55 -11.39
C LEU A 21 7.13 1.72 -10.29
N LYS A 22 6.87 2.94 -9.81
CA LYS A 22 5.73 3.21 -8.93
C LYS A 22 4.40 2.90 -9.62
N GLY A 23 4.26 3.27 -10.89
CA GLY A 23 3.07 2.93 -11.69
C GLY A 23 2.87 1.43 -11.81
N VAL A 24 3.93 0.66 -12.09
CA VAL A 24 3.90 -0.81 -12.09
C VAL A 24 3.49 -1.35 -10.73
N GLY A 25 4.05 -0.82 -9.63
CA GLY A 25 3.66 -1.18 -8.27
C GLY A 25 2.16 -0.97 -8.02
N ILE A 26 1.62 0.19 -8.40
CA ILE A 26 0.18 0.48 -8.28
C ILE A 26 -0.66 -0.50 -9.10
N LEU A 27 -0.25 -0.82 -10.33
CA LEU A 27 -0.98 -1.77 -11.19
C LEU A 27 -1.00 -3.17 -10.56
N LEU A 28 0.13 -3.65 -10.05
CA LEU A 28 0.21 -4.94 -9.36
C LEU A 28 -0.70 -4.98 -8.13
N ILE A 29 -0.70 -3.92 -7.31
CA ILE A 29 -1.59 -3.78 -6.15
C ILE A 29 -3.05 -3.78 -6.58
N ALA A 30 -3.41 -3.05 -7.64
CA ALA A 30 -4.78 -2.97 -8.14
C ALA A 30 -5.26 -4.33 -8.69
N THR A 31 -4.43 -5.03 -9.47
CA THR A 31 -4.75 -6.36 -9.98
C THR A 31 -4.92 -7.38 -8.86
N HIS A 32 -4.10 -7.31 -7.81
CA HIS A 32 -4.24 -8.16 -6.63
C HIS A 32 -5.54 -7.89 -5.87
N ASN A 33 -5.89 -6.61 -5.64
CA ASN A 33 -7.16 -6.26 -5.00
C ASN A 33 -8.36 -6.70 -5.85
N LEU A 34 -8.24 -6.62 -7.18
CA LEU A 34 -9.27 -7.14 -8.09
C LEU A 34 -9.42 -8.67 -7.95
N ALA A 35 -8.31 -9.41 -7.85
CA ALA A 35 -8.35 -10.86 -7.64
C ALA A 35 -9.08 -11.23 -6.34
N HIS A 36 -8.82 -10.50 -5.24
CA HIS A 36 -9.54 -10.66 -3.98
C HIS A 36 -11.03 -10.33 -4.12
N CYS A 37 -11.38 -9.23 -4.79
CA CYS A 37 -12.78 -8.87 -5.06
C CYS A 37 -13.54 -9.93 -5.87
N LEU A 38 -12.85 -10.65 -6.77
CA LEU A 38 -13.43 -11.72 -7.56
C LEU A 38 -13.48 -13.07 -6.83
N GLY A 39 -12.97 -13.16 -5.59
CA GLY A 39 -12.81 -14.44 -4.88
C GLY A 39 -11.90 -15.42 -5.62
N ALA A 40 -11.00 -14.89 -6.45
CA ALA A 40 -10.14 -15.68 -7.33
C ALA A 40 -8.77 -16.00 -6.68
N THR A 41 -8.53 -15.47 -5.48
CA THR A 41 -7.35 -15.78 -4.68
C THR A 41 -7.48 -17.19 -4.12
N GLY A 42 -6.53 -18.06 -4.47
CA GLY A 42 -6.54 -19.46 -4.03
C GLY A 42 -6.00 -19.68 -2.62
N TYR A 43 -5.52 -18.63 -1.96
CA TYR A 43 -4.92 -18.62 -0.61
C TYR A 43 -4.77 -17.17 -0.10
N ASP A 44 -4.68 -16.98 1.21
CA ASP A 44 -4.39 -15.69 1.82
C ASP A 44 -2.89 -15.38 1.72
N CYS A 45 -2.50 -14.22 1.17
CA CYS A 45 -1.09 -13.96 0.81
C CYS A 45 -0.18 -13.49 1.96
N ASN A 46 -0.43 -13.95 3.20
CA ASN A 46 0.30 -13.51 4.39
C ASN A 46 0.44 -11.98 4.51
N GLU A 47 -0.57 -11.24 4.07
CA GLU A 47 -0.51 -9.79 3.93
C GLU A 47 -0.45 -9.06 5.28
N PHE A 48 -1.21 -9.57 6.25
CA PHE A 48 -1.36 -8.97 7.58
C PHE A 48 -0.82 -9.86 8.69
N ASN A 49 -0.90 -11.17 8.52
CA ASN A 49 -0.40 -12.17 9.46
C ASN A 49 0.38 -13.22 8.68
N PHE A 50 1.40 -13.78 9.32
CA PHE A 50 2.12 -14.90 8.76
C PHE A 50 1.42 -16.22 9.13
N GLU A 51 1.02 -16.96 8.11
CA GLU A 51 0.49 -18.31 8.20
C GLU A 51 1.34 -19.24 7.32
N GLN A 52 1.77 -20.37 7.89
CA GLN A 52 2.61 -21.32 7.16
C GLN A 52 1.84 -21.92 5.98
N GLU A 53 0.55 -22.21 6.16
CA GLU A 53 -0.32 -22.79 5.14
C GLU A 53 -0.37 -21.97 3.85
N SER A 54 -0.42 -20.64 3.97
CA SER A 54 -0.36 -19.72 2.82
C SER A 54 0.95 -19.83 2.04
N THR A 55 2.06 -20.06 2.74
CA THR A 55 3.37 -20.25 2.12
C THR A 55 3.43 -21.60 1.42
N ASP A 56 2.93 -22.66 2.08
CA ASP A 56 2.86 -24.01 1.51
C ASP A 56 1.95 -24.04 0.27
N ALA A 57 0.82 -23.32 0.30
CA ALA A 57 -0.09 -23.16 -0.83
C ALA A 57 0.59 -22.46 -2.02
N LEU A 58 1.32 -21.37 -1.76
CA LEU A 58 2.11 -20.70 -2.80
C LEU A 58 3.12 -21.67 -3.45
N PHE A 59 3.89 -22.40 -2.65
CA PHE A 59 4.86 -23.37 -3.19
C PHE A 59 4.17 -24.48 -3.96
N HIS A 60 3.06 -25.01 -3.45
CA HIS A 60 2.27 -26.03 -4.14
C HIS A 60 1.85 -25.55 -5.54
N PHE A 61 1.34 -24.32 -5.65
CA PHE A 61 0.94 -23.72 -6.91
C PHE A 61 2.09 -23.46 -7.89
N LEU A 62 3.27 -23.05 -7.37
CA LEU A 62 4.46 -22.87 -8.19
C LEU A 62 5.00 -24.20 -8.73
N LEU A 63 4.90 -25.28 -7.95
CA LEU A 63 5.36 -26.63 -8.33
C LEU A 63 4.34 -27.38 -9.21
N HIS A 64 3.06 -27.05 -9.10
CA HIS A 64 1.97 -27.67 -9.86
C HIS A 64 1.14 -26.60 -10.59
N PRO A 65 1.70 -25.96 -11.64
CA PRO A 65 1.04 -24.85 -12.32
C PRO A 65 -0.25 -25.32 -13.02
N GLY A 66 -1.38 -24.79 -12.55
CA GLY A 66 -2.71 -25.02 -13.14
C GLY A 66 -3.21 -23.80 -13.92
N GLN A 67 -4.49 -23.82 -14.32
CA GLN A 67 -5.12 -22.71 -15.06
C GLN A 67 -5.17 -21.40 -14.27
N SER A 68 -5.11 -21.45 -12.93
CA SER A 68 -5.14 -20.30 -12.03
C SER A 68 -3.75 -19.69 -11.76
N ILE A 69 -2.67 -20.22 -12.35
CA ILE A 69 -1.30 -19.77 -12.06
C ILE A 69 -1.10 -18.27 -12.31
N LEU A 70 -1.74 -17.72 -13.34
CA LEU A 70 -1.65 -16.29 -13.64
C LEU A 70 -2.29 -15.42 -12.56
N ILE A 71 -3.40 -15.86 -11.98
CA ILE A 71 -4.06 -15.16 -10.88
C ILE A 71 -3.19 -15.26 -9.63
N GLN A 72 -2.66 -16.44 -9.32
CA GLN A 72 -1.81 -16.66 -8.15
C GLN A 72 -0.50 -15.87 -8.21
N LEU A 73 0.14 -15.80 -9.39
CA LEU A 73 1.28 -14.95 -9.63
C LEU A 73 0.91 -13.47 -9.51
N SER A 74 -0.25 -13.07 -10.01
CA SER A 74 -0.72 -11.68 -9.89
C SER A 74 -0.97 -11.30 -8.42
N THR A 75 -1.48 -12.22 -7.60
CA THR A 75 -1.67 -11.99 -6.17
C THR A 75 -0.32 -11.87 -5.45
N LEU A 76 0.64 -12.76 -5.74
CA LEU A 76 2.01 -12.67 -5.20
C LEU A 76 2.71 -11.36 -5.62
N LEU A 77 2.63 -11.02 -6.91
CA LEU A 77 3.27 -9.81 -7.44
C LEU A 77 2.61 -8.54 -6.91
N GLY A 78 1.30 -8.55 -6.64
CA GLY A 78 0.63 -7.43 -5.98
C GLY A 78 1.11 -7.18 -4.56
N TYR A 79 1.32 -8.26 -3.79
CA TYR A 79 1.94 -8.17 -2.47
C TYR A 79 3.36 -7.60 -2.55
N CYS A 80 4.19 -8.09 -3.48
CA CYS A 80 5.51 -7.50 -3.78
C CYS A 80 5.43 -6.04 -4.26
N GLY A 81 4.37 -5.69 -4.98
CA GLY A 81 4.10 -4.35 -5.51
C GLY A 81 3.98 -3.30 -4.42
N ILE A 82 3.42 -3.66 -3.25
CA ILE A 82 3.36 -2.79 -2.06
C ILE A 82 4.78 -2.40 -1.64
N TYR A 83 5.65 -3.38 -1.44
CA TYR A 83 7.03 -3.13 -1.00
C TYR A 83 7.81 -2.32 -2.03
N ALA A 84 7.73 -2.68 -3.30
CA ALA A 84 8.38 -1.93 -4.38
C ALA A 84 7.93 -0.45 -4.38
N PHE A 85 6.61 -0.21 -4.31
CA PHE A 85 6.06 1.14 -4.29
C PHE A 85 6.54 1.95 -3.07
N LEU A 86 6.57 1.33 -1.88
CA LEU A 86 7.06 1.95 -0.64
C LEU A 86 8.53 2.34 -0.76
N PHE A 87 9.39 1.40 -1.15
CA PHE A 87 10.83 1.63 -1.25
C PHE A 87 11.15 2.73 -2.27
N ILE A 88 10.56 2.69 -3.46
CA ILE A 88 10.79 3.72 -4.48
C ILE A 88 10.24 5.08 -4.03
N SER A 89 9.17 5.09 -3.23
CA SER A 89 8.61 6.32 -2.66
C SER A 89 9.49 6.93 -1.59
N ALA A 90 9.98 6.12 -0.64
CA ALA A 90 10.94 6.53 0.37
C ALA A 90 12.24 7.02 -0.26
N PHE A 91 12.78 6.28 -1.24
CA PHE A 91 13.96 6.70 -1.99
C PHE A 91 13.77 8.06 -2.67
N GLY A 92 12.59 8.30 -3.27
CA GLY A 92 12.24 9.60 -3.85
C GLY A 92 12.21 10.74 -2.83
N LEU A 93 11.80 10.47 -1.59
CA LEU A 93 11.81 11.46 -0.49
C LEU A 93 13.25 11.78 -0.06
N VAL A 94 14.10 10.76 0.13
CA VAL A 94 15.53 10.94 0.45
C VAL A 94 16.22 11.78 -0.62
N ARG A 95 16.00 11.44 -1.91
CA ARG A 95 16.55 12.20 -3.03
C ARG A 95 16.08 13.65 -3.06
N LYS A 96 14.85 13.93 -2.62
CA LYS A 96 14.26 15.27 -2.61
C LYS A 96 14.79 16.13 -1.46
N TYR A 97 14.84 15.58 -0.25
CA TYR A 97 15.08 16.35 0.97
C TYR A 97 16.52 16.29 1.49
N GLU A 98 17.24 15.19 1.26
CA GLU A 98 18.63 15.05 1.72
C GLU A 98 19.64 15.39 0.63
N GLN A 99 19.34 15.02 -0.63
CA GLN A 99 20.26 15.21 -1.77
C GLN A 99 19.84 16.34 -2.71
N GLY A 100 18.66 16.92 -2.48
CA GLY A 100 18.12 18.03 -3.24
C GLY A 100 18.40 19.37 -2.58
N THR A 101 18.00 20.46 -3.24
CA THR A 101 18.04 21.82 -2.67
C THR A 101 16.79 22.15 -1.84
N THR A 102 15.83 21.21 -1.75
CA THR A 102 14.56 21.42 -1.04
C THR A 102 14.77 21.19 0.45
N LYS A 103 14.51 22.22 1.27
CA LYS A 103 14.53 22.06 2.73
C LYS A 103 13.38 21.17 3.19
N MET A 104 13.67 20.25 4.10
CA MET A 104 12.65 19.44 4.76
C MET A 104 11.78 20.34 5.66
N PRO A 105 10.44 20.27 5.54
CA PRO A 105 9.55 20.93 6.49
C PRO A 105 9.74 20.36 7.91
N ALA A 106 9.25 21.07 8.92
CA ALA A 106 9.16 20.49 10.26
C ALA A 106 8.30 19.19 10.21
N PRO A 107 8.65 18.13 10.97
CA PRO A 107 7.99 16.83 10.86
C PRO A 107 6.46 16.90 10.95
N HIS A 108 5.92 17.66 11.91
CA HIS A 108 4.46 17.82 12.06
C HIS A 108 3.80 18.49 10.84
N ILE A 109 4.48 19.43 10.18
CA ILE A 109 3.97 20.08 8.95
C ILE A 109 3.99 19.07 7.80
N PHE A 110 5.06 18.29 7.69
CA PHE A 110 5.20 17.25 6.67
C PHE A 110 4.09 16.20 6.79
N VAL A 111 3.92 15.63 7.99
CA VAL A 111 2.87 14.63 8.26
C VAL A 111 1.48 15.23 7.99
N TRP A 112 1.17 16.44 8.48
CA TRP A 112 -0.13 17.07 8.26
C TRP A 112 -0.44 17.32 6.76
N GLN A 113 0.55 17.79 6.00
CA GLN A 113 0.39 17.99 4.55
C GLN A 113 0.10 16.68 3.82
N HIS A 114 0.76 15.59 4.20
CA HIS A 114 0.53 14.29 3.59
C HIS A 114 -0.78 13.64 4.04
N TYR A 115 -1.10 13.71 5.33
CA TYR A 115 -2.38 13.29 5.89
C TYR A 115 -3.56 13.95 5.18
N THR A 116 -3.57 15.29 5.08
CA THR A 116 -4.69 16.01 4.43
C THR A 116 -4.85 15.64 2.96
N LYS A 117 -3.76 15.32 2.25
CA LYS A 117 -3.82 14.84 0.87
C LYS A 117 -4.46 13.45 0.77
N LEU A 118 -4.00 12.51 1.61
CA LEU A 118 -4.55 11.15 1.65
C LEU A 118 -6.01 11.15 2.12
N PHE A 119 -6.35 11.99 3.11
CA PHE A 119 -7.71 12.10 3.63
C PHE A 119 -8.68 12.61 2.57
N LYS A 120 -8.32 13.64 1.80
CA LYS A 120 -9.15 14.14 0.69
C LYS A 120 -9.38 13.06 -0.39
N LEU A 121 -8.36 12.25 -0.68
CA LEU A 121 -8.46 11.16 -1.63
C LEU A 121 -9.40 10.04 -1.13
N MET A 122 -9.28 9.70 0.16
CA MET A 122 -10.12 8.68 0.80
C MET A 122 -11.57 9.12 0.95
N PHE A 123 -11.80 10.38 1.34
CA PHE A 123 -13.11 10.88 1.76
C PHE A 123 -14.22 10.60 0.73
N PHE A 124 -13.99 10.95 -0.53
CA PHE A 124 -15.01 10.75 -1.58
C PHE A 124 -15.31 9.28 -1.83
N ALA A 125 -14.28 8.44 -1.95
CA ALA A 125 -14.50 7.02 -2.23
C ALA A 125 -14.98 6.25 -0.99
N LEU A 126 -14.68 6.69 0.23
CA LEU A 126 -15.25 6.16 1.47
C LEU A 126 -16.76 6.45 1.55
N ILE A 127 -17.19 7.70 1.31
CA ILE A 127 -18.61 8.05 1.30
C ILE A 127 -19.37 7.27 0.22
N SER A 128 -18.80 7.16 -0.99
CA SER A 128 -19.40 6.37 -2.06
C SER A 128 -19.52 4.88 -1.70
N ALA A 129 -18.51 4.30 -1.05
CA ALA A 129 -18.54 2.91 -0.61
C ALA A 129 -19.58 2.66 0.49
N ILE A 130 -19.67 3.56 1.47
CA ILE A 130 -20.68 3.49 2.54
C ILE A 130 -22.08 3.58 1.94
N LEU A 131 -22.32 4.52 1.02
CA LEU A 131 -23.61 4.67 0.36
C LEU A 131 -23.97 3.44 -0.47
N ALA A 132 -23.02 2.89 -1.23
CA ALA A 132 -23.24 1.68 -2.01
C ALA A 132 -23.60 0.48 -1.13
N VAL A 133 -22.88 0.28 -0.02
CA VAL A 133 -23.20 -0.80 0.93
C VAL A 133 -24.52 -0.57 1.63
N TRP A 134 -24.84 0.67 2.02
CA TRP A 134 -26.15 0.98 2.60
C TRP A 134 -27.31 0.63 1.66
N LEU A 135 -27.16 0.87 0.35
CA LEU A 135 -28.16 0.54 -0.66
C LEU A 135 -28.29 -0.97 -0.92
N VAL A 136 -27.19 -1.72 -0.86
CA VAL A 136 -27.17 -3.15 -1.20
C VAL A 136 -27.44 -4.04 0.00
N ASN A 137 -26.74 -3.79 1.12
CA ASN A 137 -26.85 -4.55 2.35
C ASN A 137 -26.32 -3.76 3.55
N SER A 138 -27.23 -3.11 4.27
CA SER A 138 -26.91 -2.29 5.45
C SER A 138 -26.26 -3.06 6.61
N SER A 139 -26.39 -4.39 6.68
CA SER A 139 -25.74 -5.20 7.72
C SER A 139 -24.20 -5.27 7.59
N LYS A 140 -23.66 -4.90 6.42
CA LYS A 140 -22.22 -4.88 6.16
C LYS A 140 -21.57 -3.50 6.35
N LEU A 141 -22.28 -2.54 6.94
CA LEU A 141 -21.73 -1.21 7.19
C LEU A 141 -20.60 -1.26 8.24
N PRO A 142 -19.53 -0.47 8.07
CA PRO A 142 -18.48 -0.35 9.06
C PRO A 142 -19.03 0.26 10.36
N SER A 143 -18.44 -0.12 11.50
CA SER A 143 -18.80 0.49 12.78
C SER A 143 -18.34 1.96 12.83
N ILE A 144 -18.94 2.75 13.72
CA ILE A 144 -18.52 4.15 13.93
C ILE A 144 -17.05 4.21 14.39
N SER A 145 -16.63 3.28 15.25
CA SER A 145 -15.23 3.17 15.68
C SER A 145 -14.28 2.91 14.51
N ASP A 146 -14.66 2.05 13.57
CA ASP A 146 -13.83 1.77 12.38
C ASP A 146 -13.75 3.00 11.48
N CYS A 147 -14.87 3.70 11.26
CA CYS A 147 -14.89 4.95 10.51
C CYS A 147 -13.97 6.02 11.15
N VAL A 148 -13.97 6.13 12.47
CA VAL A 148 -13.09 7.07 13.21
C VAL A 148 -11.63 6.63 13.09
N ALA A 149 -11.33 5.35 13.33
CA ALA A 149 -9.97 4.82 13.23
C ALA A 149 -9.41 5.01 11.81
N GLN A 150 -10.24 4.81 10.79
CA GLN A 150 -9.85 4.97 9.40
C GLN A 150 -9.69 6.44 9.01
N ALA A 151 -10.59 7.32 9.48
CA ALA A 151 -10.43 8.76 9.31
C ALA A 151 -9.10 9.26 9.90
N LEU A 152 -8.73 8.73 11.07
CA LEU A 152 -7.45 9.00 11.73
C LEU A 152 -6.25 8.26 11.12
N MET A 153 -6.47 7.33 10.19
CA MET A 153 -5.46 6.48 9.56
C MET A 153 -4.67 5.60 10.55
N VAL A 154 -5.34 5.08 11.58
CA VAL A 154 -4.75 4.24 12.64
C VAL A 154 -5.33 2.83 12.71
N THR A 155 -6.03 2.38 11.66
CA THR A 155 -6.66 1.06 11.58
C THR A 155 -5.67 -0.09 11.72
N ASN A 156 -4.42 0.10 11.29
CA ASN A 156 -3.38 -0.93 11.32
C ASN A 156 -2.96 -1.30 12.76
N TRP A 157 -3.30 -0.48 13.76
CA TRP A 157 -3.03 -0.78 15.17
C TRP A 157 -4.10 -1.67 15.81
N LEU A 158 -5.27 -1.75 15.18
CA LEU A 158 -6.37 -2.59 15.66
C LEU A 158 -6.15 -4.04 15.23
N LYS A 159 -6.52 -4.99 16.09
CA LYS A 159 -6.34 -6.42 15.82
C LYS A 159 -7.70 -7.12 15.70
N PRO A 160 -7.94 -7.91 14.63
CA PRO A 160 -7.08 -8.08 13.44
C PRO A 160 -7.20 -6.88 12.47
N PRO A 161 -6.11 -6.39 11.87
CA PRO A 161 -6.12 -5.11 11.12
C PRO A 161 -7.08 -5.08 9.94
N TYR A 162 -7.26 -6.21 9.24
CA TYR A 162 -8.15 -6.31 8.08
C TYR A 162 -9.64 -6.07 8.42
N SER A 163 -10.10 -6.42 9.63
CA SER A 163 -11.52 -6.28 9.98
C SER A 163 -11.97 -4.83 10.22
N HIS A 164 -11.02 -3.91 10.39
CA HIS A 164 -11.29 -2.53 10.76
C HIS A 164 -11.14 -1.55 9.58
N VAL A 165 -10.86 -2.05 8.39
CA VAL A 165 -10.58 -1.23 7.20
C VAL A 165 -11.71 -1.39 6.20
N PHE A 166 -12.28 -0.27 5.75
CA PHE A 166 -13.38 -0.26 4.80
C PHE A 166 -13.32 0.91 3.81
N PRO A 167 -13.20 0.69 2.50
CA PRO A 167 -12.81 -0.53 1.80
C PRO A 167 -11.35 -0.90 2.02
N GLY A 168 -11.04 -2.19 1.81
CA GLY A 168 -9.73 -2.80 2.04
C GLY A 168 -8.51 -1.95 1.67
N PRO A 169 -8.40 -1.34 0.47
CA PRO A 169 -7.19 -0.62 0.07
C PRO A 169 -6.73 0.53 0.98
N TYR A 170 -7.59 1.05 1.87
CA TYR A 170 -7.26 2.17 2.73
C TYR A 170 -6.33 1.85 3.90
N TRP A 171 -6.08 0.58 4.21
CA TRP A 171 -5.05 0.20 5.20
C TRP A 171 -3.67 0.78 4.81
N PHE A 172 -3.42 0.89 3.50
CA PHE A 172 -2.20 1.46 2.95
C PHE A 172 -2.02 2.94 3.31
N PHE A 173 -3.10 3.70 3.50
CA PHE A 173 -3.00 5.12 3.84
C PHE A 173 -2.50 5.28 5.29
N GLY A 174 -2.98 4.43 6.20
CA GLY A 174 -2.42 4.31 7.55
C GLY A 174 -0.94 3.98 7.53
N LEU A 175 -0.56 2.98 6.72
CA LEU A 175 0.84 2.57 6.59
C LEU A 175 1.74 3.74 6.14
N MET A 176 1.28 4.55 5.18
CA MET A 176 2.06 5.71 4.73
C MET A 176 2.28 6.74 5.83
N ILE A 177 1.28 6.98 6.70
CA ILE A 177 1.42 7.90 7.83
C ILE A 177 2.32 7.32 8.92
N GLU A 178 2.25 6.02 9.17
CA GLU A 178 3.11 5.32 10.14
C GLU A 178 4.59 5.34 9.76
N LEU A 179 4.89 5.42 8.46
CA LEU A 179 6.25 5.50 7.93
C LEU A 179 6.82 6.93 7.85
N TYR A 180 6.01 7.97 8.08
CA TYR A 180 6.44 9.37 8.05
C TYR A 180 6.82 9.90 9.44
#